data_AF-A0A1I5YBP1-F1
#
_entry.id   AF-A0A1I5YBP1-F1
#
_cell.length_a   1.000
_cell.length_b   1.000
_cell.length_c   1.000
_cell.angle_alpha   90.00
_cell.angle_beta   90.00
_cell.angle_gamma   90.00
#
_symmetry.space_group_name_H-M   'P 1'
#
loop_
_entity.id
_entity.type
_entity.pdbx_description
1 polymer ?
#
loop_
_entity_poly.entity_id
_entity_poly.type
_entity_poly.pdbx_seq_one_letter_code
_entity_poly.pdbx_strand_id
1 'polypeptide(L)'
;MFHKPDEWDRLFNVDFFIQVKDKYIGLQIKPINTGIQLPEIFKEYALQEKTHQKFTEVFGGKVFYLFSAKVGDKKEIQNKEVIDEIIAEIKQLEQL
;
A
#
# COMPACT_ATOMS: atom_id res chain seq x y z
N MET A 1 3.91 -18.29 3.83
CA MET A 1 3.13 -17.22 3.17
C MET A 1 1.67 -17.46 3.51
N PHE A 2 1.06 -16.62 4.35
CA PHE A 2 -0.36 -16.72 4.69
C PHE A 2 -1.17 -16.03 3.60
N HIS A 3 -2.05 -16.79 2.93
CA HIS A 3 -3.01 -16.23 1.99
C HIS A 3 -4.04 -15.40 2.75
N LYS A 4 -4.33 -14.19 2.26
CA LYS A 4 -5.44 -13.37 2.73
C LYS A 4 -6.77 -14.05 2.41
N PRO A 5 -7.83 -13.86 3.21
CA PRO A 5 -9.19 -14.09 2.75
C PRO A 5 -9.46 -13.17 1.55
N ASP A 6 -10.09 -13.71 0.50
CA ASP A 6 -10.54 -12.98 -0.72
C ASP A 6 -11.22 -11.63 -0.45
N GLU A 7 -11.76 -11.45 0.75
CA GLU A 7 -12.42 -10.24 1.21
C GLU A 7 -11.48 -9.02 1.25
N TRP A 8 -10.21 -9.17 1.62
CA TRP A 8 -9.34 -7.99 1.78
C TRP A 8 -8.93 -7.37 0.44
N ASP A 9 -8.68 -8.21 -0.56
CA ASP A 9 -8.37 -7.78 -1.92
C ASP A 9 -9.56 -7.02 -2.53
N ARG A 10 -10.78 -7.53 -2.30
CA ARG A 10 -12.03 -6.93 -2.81
C ARG A 10 -12.51 -5.70 -2.02
N LEU A 11 -12.26 -5.64 -0.71
CA LEU A 11 -12.78 -4.58 0.16
C LEU A 11 -11.84 -3.40 0.30
N PHE A 12 -10.53 -3.65 0.32
CA PHE A 12 -9.53 -2.63 0.68
C PHE A 12 -8.52 -2.31 -0.44
N ASN A 13 -8.56 -2.99 -1.59
CA ASN A 13 -7.61 -2.82 -2.70
C ASN A 13 -6.13 -2.98 -2.26
N VAL A 14 -5.86 -4.00 -1.45
CA VAL A 14 -4.52 -4.23 -0.87
C VAL A 14 -3.88 -5.50 -1.44
N ASP A 15 -2.92 -5.33 -2.35
CA ASP A 15 -2.16 -6.42 -2.99
C ASP A 15 -1.31 -7.22 -1.99
N PHE A 16 -0.57 -6.53 -1.12
CA PHE A 16 0.33 -7.16 -0.14
C PHE A 16 0.10 -6.58 1.25
N PHE A 17 0.53 -7.29 2.28
CA PHE A 17 0.44 -6.78 3.65
C PHE A 17 1.66 -7.16 4.45
N ILE A 18 1.95 -6.35 5.46
CA ILE A 18 2.95 -6.61 6.49
C ILE A 18 2.20 -6.71 7.80
N GLN A 19 2.35 -7.84 8.49
CA GLN A 19 1.82 -7.98 9.84
C GLN A 19 2.87 -7.51 10.85
N VAL A 20 2.46 -6.65 11.76
CA VAL A 20 3.28 -6.15 12.87
C VAL A 20 2.49 -6.40 14.15
N LYS A 21 2.91 -7.40 14.95
CA LYS A 21 2.15 -7.92 16.10
C LYS A 21 0.70 -8.31 15.70
N ASP A 22 -0.30 -7.66 16.30
CA ASP A 22 -1.73 -7.81 16.02
C ASP A 22 -2.26 -6.82 14.97
N LYS A 23 -1.39 -5.96 14.42
CA LYS A 23 -1.73 -4.94 13.42
C LYS A 23 -1.28 -5.34 12.02
N TYR A 24 -1.87 -4.68 11.03
CA TYR A 24 -1.54 -4.91 9.62
C TYR A 24 -1.30 -3.59 8.89
N ILE A 25 -0.24 -3.57 8.09
CA ILE A 25 0.05 -2.53 7.11
C ILE A 25 -0.34 -3.08 5.74
N GLY A 26 -1.12 -2.33 4.98
CA GLY A 26 -1.45 -2.66 3.60
C GLY A 26 -0.46 -2.05 2.61
N LEU A 27 -0.20 -2.75 1.51
CA LEU A 27 0.61 -2.28 0.40
C LEU A 27 -0.18 -2.49 -0.90
N GLN A 28 -0.30 -1.43 -1.69
CA GLN A 28 -0.97 -1.45 -2.99
C GLN A 28 0.06 -1.13 -4.08
N ILE A 29 0.21 -2.02 -5.06
CA ILE A 29 1.20 -1.86 -6.14
C ILE A 29 0.51 -1.40 -7.40
N LYS A 30 0.85 -0.19 -7.84
CA LYS A 30 0.35 0.38 -9.10
C LYS A 30 1.46 0.37 -10.15
N PRO A 31 1.28 -0.31 -11.29
CA PRO A 31 2.22 -0.20 -12.39
C PRO A 31 2.10 1.19 -13.03
N ILE A 32 3.22 1.89 -13.17
CA ILE A 32 3.30 3.17 -13.89
C ILE A 32 4.14 2.99 -15.16
N ASN A 33 3.63 3.49 -16.29
CA ASN A 33 4.42 3.63 -17.51
C ASN A 33 5.02 5.04 -17.56
N THR A 34 6.13 5.21 -18.30
CA THR A 34 6.78 6.51 -18.58
C THR A 34 5.82 7.44 -19.32
N GLY A 35 4.96 8.13 -18.57
CA GLY A 35 3.85 8.95 -19.08
C GLY A 35 2.74 9.13 -18.04
N ILE A 36 3.13 9.28 -16.76
CA ILE A 36 2.22 9.19 -15.61
C ILE A 36 1.04 10.16 -15.77
N GLN A 37 -0.17 9.62 -15.79
CA GLN A 37 -1.39 10.39 -15.50
C GLN A 37 -1.51 10.57 -13.97
N LEU A 38 -0.57 11.32 -13.38
CA LEU A 38 -0.58 11.68 -11.96
C LEU A 38 -1.97 12.16 -11.50
N PRO A 39 -2.70 12.99 -12.28
CA PRO A 39 -4.03 13.46 -11.88
C PRO A 39 -5.06 12.33 -11.69
N GLU A 40 -4.96 11.24 -12.44
CA GLU A 40 -5.88 10.12 -12.35
C GLU A 40 -5.59 9.26 -11.12
N ILE A 41 -4.30 9.04 -10.83
CA ILE A 41 -3.85 8.37 -9.60
C ILE A 41 -4.27 9.17 -8.36
N PHE A 42 -4.10 10.51 -8.36
CA PHE A 42 -4.53 11.37 -7.25
C PHE A 42 -6.05 11.35 -7.04
N LYS A 43 -6.85 11.29 -8.12
CA LYS A 43 -8.30 11.12 -8.02
C LYS A 43 -8.67 9.76 -7.42
N GLU A 44 -7.99 8.70 -7.86
CA GLU A 44 -8.19 7.35 -7.32
C GLU A 44 -7.82 7.31 -5.83
N TYR A 45 -6.73 7.97 -5.43
CA TYR A 45 -6.28 8.09 -4.05
C TYR A 45 -7.33 8.76 -3.17
N ALA A 46 -7.88 9.90 -3.61
CA ALA A 46 -8.93 10.61 -2.88
C ALA A 46 -10.21 9.77 -2.71
N LEU A 47 -10.54 8.93 -3.70
CA LEU A 47 -11.67 8.02 -3.61
C LEU A 47 -11.40 6.86 -2.65
N GLN A 48 -10.17 6.34 -2.64
CA GLN A 48 -9.74 5.21 -1.82
C GLN A 48 -9.35 5.62 -0.38
N GLU A 49 -9.20 6.91 -0.10
CA GLU A 49 -8.91 7.44 1.23
C GLU A 49 -9.91 6.94 2.28
N LYS A 50 -11.21 6.93 1.96
CA LYS A 50 -12.26 6.41 2.86
C LYS A 50 -12.09 4.91 3.15
N THR A 51 -11.64 4.15 2.16
CA THR A 51 -11.38 2.72 2.31
C THR A 51 -10.13 2.48 3.14
N HIS A 52 -9.10 3.30 2.98
CA HIS A 52 -7.86 3.24 3.75
C HIS A 52 -8.08 3.63 5.21
N GLN A 53 -8.95 4.61 5.46
CA GLN A 53 -9.39 4.96 6.80
C GLN A 53 -10.06 3.76 7.47
N LYS A 54 -11.02 3.10 6.81
CA LYS A 54 -11.63 1.87 7.33
C LYS A 54 -10.62 0.76 7.59
N PHE A 55 -9.65 0.57 6.69
CA PHE A 55 -8.58 -0.40 6.91
C PHE A 55 -7.80 -0.09 8.19
N THR A 56 -7.47 1.19 8.40
CA THR A 56 -6.75 1.65 9.59
C THR A 56 -7.59 1.46 10.85
N GLU A 57 -8.89 1.72 10.80
CA GLU A 57 -9.82 1.49 11.93
C GLU A 57 -9.94 0.01 12.30
N VAL A 58 -9.97 -0.88 11.30
CA VAL A 58 -10.17 -2.33 11.51
C VAL A 58 -8.87 -3.04 11.87
N PHE A 59 -7.75 -2.67 11.24
CA PHE A 59 -6.47 -3.39 11.32
C PHE A 59 -5.34 -2.61 11.97
N GLY A 60 -5.56 -1.34 12.30
CA GLY A 60 -4.68 -0.46 13.08
C GLY A 60 -3.43 0.06 12.37
N GLY A 61 -3.10 -0.40 11.16
CA GLY A 61 -2.00 0.14 10.36
C GLY A 61 -2.50 0.79 9.06
N LYS A 62 -1.63 1.57 8.42
CA LYS A 62 -1.94 2.29 7.17
C LYS A 62 -1.79 1.43 5.92
N VAL A 63 -2.34 1.94 4.81
CA VAL A 63 -2.13 1.39 3.46
C VAL A 63 -1.23 2.32 2.66
N PHE A 64 -0.14 1.79 2.11
CA PHE A 64 0.84 2.52 1.31
C PHE A 64 0.77 2.15 -0.17
N TYR A 65 1.00 3.13 -1.05
CA TYR A 65 1.05 2.92 -2.49
C TYR A 65 2.49 2.76 -2.96
N LEU A 66 2.77 1.74 -3.75
CA LEU A 66 4.05 1.52 -4.40
C LEU A 66 3.87 1.64 -5.91
N PHE A 67 4.61 2.56 -6.51
CA PHE A 67 4.65 2.73 -7.95
C PHE A 67 5.75 1.84 -8.51
N SER A 68 5.36 0.82 -9.26
CA SER A 68 6.31 -0.05 -9.96
C SER A 68 6.40 0.34 -11.43
N ALA A 69 7.60 0.51 -11.96
CA ALA A 69 7.83 0.68 -13.39
C ALA A 69 8.65 -0.48 -13.93
N LYS A 70 8.41 -0.89 -15.17
CA LYS A 70 9.26 -1.87 -15.85
C LYS A 70 10.49 -1.14 -16.39
N VAL A 71 11.66 -1.43 -15.83
CA VAL A 71 12.96 -0.92 -16.26
C VAL A 71 13.72 -2.08 -16.90
N GLY A 72 13.78 -2.10 -18.22
CA GLY A 72 14.29 -3.24 -18.98
C GLY A 72 13.44 -4.49 -18.73
N ASP A 73 14.06 -5.55 -18.20
CA ASP A 73 13.39 -6.82 -17.85
C ASP A 73 12.92 -6.91 -16.40
N LYS A 74 13.18 -5.89 -15.57
CA LYS A 74 12.86 -5.91 -14.13
C LYS A 74 11.76 -4.90 -13.78
N LYS A 75 10.98 -5.20 -12.74
CA LYS A 75 10.08 -4.24 -12.11
C LYS A 75 10.82 -3.53 -10.99
N GLU A 76 10.87 -2.21 -11.03
CA GLU A 76 11.52 -1.39 -10.01
C GLU A 76 10.52 -0.44 -9.36
N ILE A 77 10.57 -0.32 -8.03
CA ILE A 77 9.79 0.66 -7.29
C ILE A 77 10.39 2.04 -7.51
N GLN A 78 9.55 2.97 -7.97
CA GLN A 78 9.95 4.32 -8.35
C GLN A 78 9.86 5.29 -7.17
N ASN A 79 8.85 5.16 -6.30
CA ASN A 79 8.69 5.98 -5.11
C ASN A 79 9.44 5.39 -3.91
N LYS A 80 10.77 5.43 -3.95
CA LYS A 80 11.61 4.86 -2.89
C LYS A 80 11.36 5.50 -1.51
N GLU A 81 10.90 6.75 -1.47
CA GLU A 81 10.53 7.48 -0.24
C GLU A 81 9.47 6.74 0.58
N VAL A 82 8.54 6.01 -0.07
CA VAL A 82 7.51 5.24 0.62
C VAL A 82 8.09 4.12 1.49
N ILE A 83 9.30 3.64 1.15
CA ILE A 83 9.96 2.58 1.92
C ILE A 83 10.31 3.09 3.31
N ASP A 84 10.82 4.32 3.40
CA ASP A 84 11.14 4.96 4.68
C ASP A 84 9.88 5.20 5.52
N GLU A 85 8.77 5.59 4.89
CA GLU A 85 7.47 5.74 5.55
C GLU A 85 6.94 4.41 6.10
N ILE A 86 7.02 3.32 5.33
CA ILE A 86 6.64 1.98 5.76
C ILE A 86 7.49 1.55 6.97
N ILE A 87 8.80 1.79 6.92
CA ILE A 87 9.70 1.46 8.04
C ILE A 87 9.33 2.26 9.30
N ALA A 88 9.02 3.55 9.14
CA ALA A 88 8.59 4.40 10.25
C ALA A 88 7.26 3.92 10.86
N GLU A 89 6.30 3.51 10.02
CA GLU A 89 5.02 2.97 10.46
C GLU A 89 5.22 1.63 11.20
N ILE A 90 6.05 0.73 10.70
CA ILE A 90 6.39 -0.52 11.40
C ILE A 90 6.93 -0.21 12.80
N LYS A 91 7.89 0.72 12.92
CA LYS A 91 8.46 1.11 14.22
C LYS A 91 7.42 1.72 15.16
N GLN A 92 6.48 2.51 14.63
CA GLN A 92 5.38 3.06 15.43
C GLN A 92 4.49 1.92 15.97
N LEU A 93 4.06 1.00 15.09
CA LEU A 93 3.20 -0.12 15.47
C LEU A 93 3.91 -1.10 16.42
N GLU A 94 5.22 -1.25 16.33
CA GLU A 94 6.01 -2.03 17.28
C GLU A 94 6.06 -1.43 18.70
N GLN A 95 5.84 -0.12 18.83
CA GLN A 95 5.84 0.58 20.12
C GLN A 95 4.46 0.69 20.77
N LEU A 96 3.39 0.36 20.03
CA LEU A 96 2.03 0.20 20.54
C LEU A 96 1.85 -1.16 21.23
#